data_AF-A0A4Q2ZGA8-F1
#
_entry.id   AF-A0A4Q2ZGA8-F1
#
_cell.length_a   1.000
_cell.length_b   1.000
_cell.length_c   1.000
_cell.angle_alpha   90.00
_cell.angle_beta   90.00
_cell.angle_gamma   90.00
#
_symmetry.space_group_name_H-M   'P 1'
#
loop_
_entity.id
_entity.type
_entity.pdbx_description
1 polymer ?
#
loop_
_entity_poly.entity_id
_entity_poly.type
_entity_poly.pdbx_seq_one_letter_code
_entity_poly.pdbx_strand_id
1 'polypeptide(L)'
;MWKVVLLLSLIPLVGAWLGRHWFWTKVRMEGLRRDCGTSVRELRERFGLPPRRGGSETHAAALGNALRECGLVLLEKEGNGLAKARINGGFLTKALPALVIIIAVFAIFSRRVPAPWAVTGAVGTVAFWTLLRLTSMTIEWRAVAKGTEALKSSRALKRIADEEEVIRCAKASVWNTVWPF
;
A
#
# COMPACT_ATOMS: atom_id res chain seq x y z
N MET A 1 2.24 32.62 9.58
CA MET A 1 2.22 31.86 8.30
C MET A 1 2.50 30.37 8.49
N TRP A 2 3.58 29.97 9.18
CA TRP A 2 3.94 28.55 9.37
C TRP A 2 2.82 27.68 10.00
N LYS A 3 2.06 28.21 10.97
CA LYS A 3 0.92 27.50 11.59
C LYS A 3 -0.15 27.07 10.58
N VAL A 4 -0.43 27.91 9.57
CA VAL A 4 -1.44 27.62 8.54
C VAL A 4 -0.96 26.51 7.61
N VAL A 5 0.31 26.57 7.20
CA VAL A 5 0.95 25.52 6.39
C VAL A 5 0.94 24.18 7.13
N LEU A 6 1.25 24.21 8.42
CA LEU A 6 1.27 23.01 9.26
C LEU A 6 -0.13 22.40 9.39
N LEU A 7 -1.15 23.22 9.67
CA LEU A 7 -2.54 22.78 9.72
C LEU A 7 -3.02 22.18 8.39
N LEU A 8 -2.74 22.84 7.26
CA LEU A 8 -3.10 22.33 5.94
C LEU A 8 -2.40 21.01 5.61
N SER A 9 -1.14 20.85 6.02
CA SER A 9 -0.38 19.61 5.81
C SER A 9 -0.85 18.45 6.70
N LEU A 10 -1.45 18.74 7.86
CA LEU A 10 -2.01 17.73 8.76
C LEU A 10 -3.29 17.09 8.19
N ILE A 11 -4.10 17.82 7.43
CA ILE A 11 -5.36 17.32 6.86
C ILE A 11 -5.18 16.04 6.02
N PRO A 12 -4.32 16.00 4.99
CA PRO A 12 -4.12 14.78 4.19
C PRO A 12 -3.49 13.66 5.01
N LEU A 13 -2.68 14.00 6.02
CA LEU A 13 -2.07 13.01 6.90
C LEU A 13 -3.12 12.32 7.79
N VAL A 14 -3.94 13.10 8.49
CA VAL A 14 -5.01 12.58 9.33
C VAL A 14 -6.03 11.81 8.49
N GLY A 15 -6.39 12.31 7.30
CA GLY A 15 -7.29 11.61 6.39
C GLY A 15 -6.75 10.26 5.93
N ALA A 16 -5.48 10.18 5.54
CA ALA A 16 -4.85 8.92 5.14
C ALA A 16 -4.71 7.94 6.32
N TRP A 17 -4.39 8.43 7.51
CA TRP A 17 -4.31 7.63 8.72
C TRP A 17 -5.68 7.04 9.09
N LEU A 18 -6.73 7.87 9.11
CA LEU A 18 -8.10 7.43 9.37
C LEU A 18 -8.56 6.40 8.32
N GLY A 19 -8.31 6.67 7.04
CA GLY A 19 -8.64 5.75 5.95
C GLY A 19 -7.97 4.39 6.13
N ARG A 20 -6.67 4.35 6.42
CA ARG A 20 -5.98 3.09 6.74
C ARG A 20 -6.56 2.42 7.98
N HIS A 21 -6.79 3.18 9.04
CA HIS A 21 -7.26 2.59 10.30
C HIS A 21 -8.62 1.91 10.12
N TRP A 22 -9.58 2.63 9.52
CA TRP A 22 -10.95 2.13 9.31
C TRP A 22 -11.04 1.05 8.25
N PHE A 23 -10.47 1.25 7.07
CA PHE A 23 -10.67 0.34 5.95
C PHE A 23 -9.75 -0.87 5.97
N TRP A 24 -8.50 -0.71 6.42
CA TRP A 24 -7.53 -1.80 6.40
C TRP A 24 -7.48 -2.58 7.70
N THR A 25 -7.37 -1.92 8.86
CA THR A 25 -7.12 -2.63 10.14
C THR A 25 -8.25 -3.59 10.46
N LYS A 26 -9.51 -3.14 10.28
CA LYS A 26 -10.69 -3.97 10.54
C LYS A 26 -10.74 -5.20 9.62
N VAL A 27 -10.63 -4.98 8.31
CA VAL A 27 -10.70 -6.05 7.30
C VAL A 27 -9.51 -7.01 7.42
N ARG A 28 -8.31 -6.50 7.73
CA ARG A 28 -7.13 -7.34 7.95
C ARG A 28 -7.33 -8.28 9.12
N MET A 29 -7.88 -7.80 10.24
CA MET A 29 -8.11 -8.65 11.41
C MET A 29 -9.16 -9.73 11.15
N GLU A 30 -10.19 -9.43 10.36
CA GLU A 30 -11.17 -10.41 9.87
C GLU A 30 -10.49 -11.43 8.93
N GLY A 31 -9.71 -10.95 7.96
CA GLY A 31 -9.02 -11.79 6.97
C GLY A 31 -7.86 -12.61 7.51
N LEU A 32 -7.26 -12.24 8.64
CA LEU A 32 -6.25 -13.06 9.34
C LEU A 32 -6.85 -14.28 10.02
N ARG A 33 -8.15 -14.24 10.37
CA ARG A 33 -8.84 -15.34 11.05
C ARG A 33 -9.33 -16.41 10.08
N ARG A 34 -9.43 -16.10 8.78
CA ARG A 34 -9.86 -17.06 7.76
C ARG A 34 -8.66 -17.63 7.01
N ASP A 35 -8.54 -18.94 7.07
CA ASP A 35 -7.61 -19.73 6.27
C ASP A 35 -8.30 -20.22 4.99
N CYS A 36 -7.75 -19.88 3.82
CA CYS A 36 -8.35 -20.19 2.53
C CYS A 36 -7.81 -21.49 1.91
N GLY A 37 -6.91 -22.21 2.58
CA GLY A 37 -6.35 -23.50 2.14
C GLY A 37 -5.46 -23.44 0.88
N THR A 38 -5.40 -22.30 0.20
CA THR A 38 -4.47 -22.00 -0.90
C THR A 38 -3.37 -21.09 -0.38
N SER A 39 -2.11 -21.41 -0.66
CA SER A 39 -0.99 -20.56 -0.26
C SER A 39 -0.79 -19.38 -1.21
N VAL A 40 -0.21 -18.28 -0.72
CA VAL A 40 0.22 -17.15 -1.56
C VAL A 40 1.14 -17.60 -2.70
N ARG A 41 1.98 -18.61 -2.46
CA ARG A 41 2.85 -19.20 -3.48
C ARG A 41 2.05 -19.87 -4.59
N GLU A 42 1.11 -20.72 -4.23
CA GLU A 42 0.24 -21.41 -5.18
C GLU A 42 -0.62 -20.42 -5.99
N LEU A 43 -1.13 -19.37 -5.35
CA LEU A 43 -1.86 -18.30 -6.04
C LEU A 43 -1.00 -17.63 -7.13
N ARG A 44 0.27 -17.32 -6.82
CA ARG A 44 1.20 -16.72 -7.78
C ARG A 44 1.56 -17.67 -8.92
N GLU A 45 1.79 -18.94 -8.62
CA GLU A 45 2.07 -19.97 -9.61
C GLU A 45 0.90 -20.10 -10.60
N ARG A 46 -0.35 -20.09 -10.12
CA ARG A 46 -1.56 -20.10 -10.96
C ARG A 46 -1.71 -18.87 -11.85
N PHE A 47 -1.12 -17.74 -11.46
CA PHE A 47 -1.06 -16.52 -12.28
C PHE A 47 0.16 -16.47 -13.23
N GLY A 48 0.99 -17.51 -13.26
CA GLY A 48 2.20 -17.54 -14.07
C GLY A 48 3.23 -16.50 -13.62
N LEU A 49 3.30 -16.23 -12.31
CA LEU A 49 4.21 -15.27 -11.70
C LEU A 49 5.25 -15.97 -10.82
N PRO A 50 6.48 -15.43 -10.74
CA PRO A 50 7.52 -16.04 -9.93
C PRO A 50 7.16 -16.00 -8.43
N PRO A 51 7.47 -17.06 -7.68
CA PRO A 51 7.25 -17.08 -6.24
C PRO A 51 8.11 -16.01 -5.55
N ARG A 52 7.55 -15.35 -4.51
CA ARG A 52 8.30 -14.41 -3.66
C ARG A 52 8.95 -15.15 -2.50
N ARG A 53 10.00 -14.59 -1.91
CA ARG A 53 10.48 -15.00 -0.58
C ARG A 53 9.34 -14.78 0.43
N GLY A 54 8.94 -15.86 1.12
CA GLY A 54 7.73 -15.88 1.93
C GLY A 54 6.48 -16.05 1.05
N GLY A 55 5.70 -17.09 1.33
CA GLY A 55 4.53 -17.43 0.51
C GLY A 55 3.73 -18.64 1.01
N SER A 56 4.08 -19.18 2.17
CA SER A 56 3.32 -20.23 2.86
C SER A 56 2.09 -19.68 3.60
N GLU A 57 1.92 -18.35 3.64
CA GLU A 57 0.73 -17.75 4.24
C GLU A 57 -0.50 -18.13 3.42
N THR A 58 -1.54 -18.61 4.13
CA THR A 58 -2.82 -19.08 3.55
C THR A 58 -4.00 -18.19 3.96
N HIS A 59 -3.76 -17.18 4.79
CA HIS A 59 -4.80 -16.28 5.29
C HIS A 59 -5.35 -15.37 4.19
N ALA A 60 -6.65 -15.07 4.25
CA ALA A 60 -7.32 -14.21 3.26
C ALA A 60 -6.67 -12.82 3.12
N ALA A 61 -6.15 -12.26 4.22
CA ALA A 61 -5.43 -10.98 4.21
C ALA A 61 -4.12 -11.05 3.42
N ALA A 62 -3.37 -12.14 3.55
CA ALA A 62 -2.11 -12.37 2.83
C ALA A 62 -2.37 -12.61 1.34
N LEU A 63 -3.37 -13.43 1.03
CA LEU A 63 -3.82 -13.67 -0.33
C LEU A 63 -4.35 -12.40 -0.99
N GLY A 64 -5.08 -11.55 -0.27
CA GLY A 64 -5.56 -10.26 -0.79
C GLY A 64 -4.42 -9.29 -1.13
N ASN A 65 -3.38 -9.24 -0.29
CA ASN A 65 -2.15 -8.48 -0.59
C ASN A 65 -1.44 -9.03 -1.82
N ALA A 66 -1.29 -10.36 -1.89
CA ALA A 66 -0.67 -11.03 -3.02
C ALA A 66 -1.46 -10.80 -4.31
N LEU A 67 -2.79 -10.85 -4.26
CA LEU A 67 -3.69 -10.59 -5.37
C LEU A 67 -3.44 -9.20 -5.96
N ARG A 68 -3.38 -8.16 -5.11
CA ARG A 68 -3.09 -6.79 -5.53
C ARG A 68 -1.71 -6.69 -6.18
N GLU A 69 -0.69 -7.31 -5.59
CA GLU A 69 0.66 -7.35 -6.16
C GLU A 69 0.70 -8.04 -7.52
N CYS A 70 0.03 -9.19 -7.66
CA CYS A 70 -0.09 -9.89 -8.93
C CYS A 70 -0.78 -9.03 -9.98
N GLY A 71 -1.85 -8.32 -9.59
CA GLY A 71 -2.55 -7.36 -10.44
C GLY A 71 -1.65 -6.22 -10.93
N LEU A 72 -0.73 -5.72 -10.09
CA LEU A 72 0.25 -4.72 -10.50
C LEU A 72 1.23 -5.28 -11.52
N VAL A 73 1.69 -6.53 -11.34
CA VAL A 73 2.59 -7.18 -12.30
C VAL A 73 1.88 -7.47 -13.62
N LEU A 74 0.59 -7.84 -13.60
CA LEU A 74 -0.21 -8.00 -14.81
C LEU A 74 -0.37 -6.67 -15.56
N LEU A 75 -0.64 -5.56 -14.84
CA LEU A 75 -0.68 -4.23 -15.45
C LEU A 75 0.68 -3.79 -16.02
N GLU A 76 1.79 -4.15 -15.36
CA GLU A 76 3.13 -3.91 -15.90
C GLU A 76 3.35 -4.67 -17.22
N LYS A 77 2.93 -5.93 -17.30
CA LYS A 77 2.99 -6.74 -18.53
C LYS A 77 2.16 -6.14 -19.67
N GLU A 78 1.06 -5.45 -19.37
CA GLU A 78 0.26 -4.68 -20.33
C GLU A 78 0.92 -3.34 -20.76
N GLY A 79 2.14 -3.05 -20.28
CA GLY A 79 2.90 -1.86 -20.64
C GLY A 79 2.62 -0.62 -19.78
N ASN A 80 1.90 -0.76 -18.66
CA ASN A 80 1.62 0.37 -17.77
C ASN A 80 2.87 0.77 -16.96
N GLY A 81 3.60 1.78 -17.44
CA GLY A 81 4.80 2.30 -16.78
C GLY A 81 4.58 2.77 -15.33
N LEU A 82 3.36 3.17 -14.97
CA LEU A 82 3.04 3.59 -13.61
C LEU A 82 2.98 2.40 -12.64
N ALA A 83 2.55 1.22 -13.11
CA ALA A 83 2.58 -0.01 -12.33
C ALA A 83 4.03 -0.45 -12.05
N LYS A 84 4.90 -0.34 -13.06
CA LYS A 84 6.34 -0.59 -12.91
C LYS A 84 7.00 0.36 -11.90
N ALA A 85 6.72 1.66 -12.01
CA ALA A 85 7.21 2.64 -11.04
C ALA A 85 6.73 2.33 -9.62
N ARG A 86 5.51 1.80 -9.46
CA ARG A 86 4.96 1.42 -8.17
C ARG A 86 5.65 0.20 -7.56
N ILE A 87 5.89 -0.83 -8.36
CA ILE A 87 6.60 -2.05 -7.93
C ILE A 87 8.01 -1.70 -7.45
N ASN A 88 8.73 -0.88 -8.23
CA ASN A 88 10.10 -0.46 -7.90
C ASN A 88 10.16 0.59 -6.77
N GLY A 89 9.15 1.45 -6.66
CA GLY A 89 9.06 2.51 -5.65
C GLY A 89 8.76 2.01 -4.23
N GLY A 90 8.49 0.71 -4.04
CA GLY A 90 8.18 0.13 -2.74
C GLY A 90 9.27 0.37 -1.69
N PHE A 91 10.54 0.36 -2.07
CA PHE A 91 11.66 0.65 -1.14
C PHE A 91 11.75 2.14 -0.80
N LEU A 92 11.79 2.99 -1.82
CA LEU A 92 11.91 4.44 -1.66
C LEU A 92 10.79 4.98 -0.76
N THR A 93 9.58 4.47 -0.95
CA THR A 93 8.44 4.90 -0.16
C THR A 93 8.51 4.55 1.33
N LYS A 94 9.24 3.50 1.72
CA LYS A 94 9.47 3.15 3.14
C LYS A 94 10.63 3.92 3.75
N ALA A 95 11.67 4.21 2.97
CA ALA A 95 12.87 4.89 3.45
C ALA A 95 12.69 6.42 3.57
N LEU A 96 11.89 7.02 2.68
CA LEU A 96 11.76 8.47 2.57
C LEU A 96 11.24 9.16 3.85
N PRO A 97 10.23 8.66 4.56
CA PRO A 97 9.80 9.28 5.82
C PRO A 97 10.88 9.26 6.89
N ALA A 98 11.61 8.15 7.03
CA ALA A 98 12.72 8.05 7.98
C ALA A 98 13.84 9.03 7.64
N LEU A 99 14.19 9.15 6.35
CA LEU A 99 15.19 10.09 5.87
C LEU A 99 14.79 11.56 6.10
N VAL A 100 13.52 11.90 5.88
CA VAL A 100 12.99 13.24 6.16
C VAL A 100 13.08 13.57 7.66
N ILE A 101 12.76 12.62 8.53
CA ILE A 101 12.89 12.80 10.00
C ILE A 101 14.35 13.03 10.38
N ILE A 102 15.28 12.24 9.84
CA ILE A 102 16.72 12.39 10.11
C ILE A 102 17.21 13.78 9.68
N ILE A 103 16.88 14.22 8.46
CA ILE A 103 17.26 15.55 7.97
C ILE A 103 16.70 16.66 8.86
N ALA A 104 15.45 16.54 9.28
CA ALA A 104 14.82 17.52 10.17
C ALA A 104 15.55 17.64 11.51
N VAL A 105 15.92 16.50 12.11
CA VAL A 105 16.68 16.47 13.37
C VAL A 105 18.05 17.14 13.19
N PHE A 106 18.79 16.80 12.14
CA PHE A 106 20.10 17.42 11.86
C PHE A 106 20.00 18.94 11.58
N ALA A 107 18.96 19.38 10.88
CA ALA A 107 18.72 20.80 10.62
C ALA A 107 18.49 21.59 11.92
N ILE A 108 17.79 21.00 12.89
CA ILE A 108 17.56 21.59 14.22
C ILE A 108 18.87 21.64 15.03
N PHE A 109 19.62 20.52 15.07
CA PHE A 109 20.85 20.44 15.85
C PHE A 109 21.96 21.36 15.33
N SER A 110 22.07 21.52 14.00
CA SER A 110 23.06 22.41 13.39
C SER A 110 22.77 23.90 13.63
N ARG A 111 21.64 24.26 14.26
CA ARG A 111 21.14 25.63 14.46
C ARG A 111 21.05 26.46 13.18
N ARG A 112 21.16 25.82 12.00
CA ARG A 112 21.08 26.48 10.69
C ARG A 112 19.67 26.92 10.37
N VAL A 113 18.66 26.24 10.91
CA VAL A 113 17.25 26.50 10.64
C VAL A 113 16.47 26.58 11.95
N PRO A 114 15.57 27.55 12.14
CA PRO A 114 14.69 27.58 13.30
C PRO A 114 13.83 26.31 13.34
N ALA A 115 13.71 25.70 14.51
CA ALA A 115 12.91 24.49 14.73
C ALA A 115 11.51 24.49 14.06
N PRO A 116 10.69 25.57 14.11
CA PRO A 116 9.36 25.55 13.48
C PRO A 116 9.42 25.38 11.96
N TRP A 117 10.46 25.90 11.29
CA TRP A 117 10.63 25.75 9.84
C TRP A 117 11.07 24.34 9.47
N ALA A 118 11.99 23.74 10.25
CA ALA A 118 12.42 22.36 10.03
C ALA A 118 11.26 21.38 10.18
N VAL A 119 10.42 21.55 11.21
CA VAL A 119 9.23 20.71 11.44
C VAL A 119 8.21 20.91 10.34
N THR A 120 7.90 22.16 9.97
CA THR A 120 6.91 22.45 8.92
C THR A 120 7.36 21.88 7.56
N GLY A 121 8.65 21.97 7.24
CA GLY A 121 9.22 21.38 6.03
C GLY A 121 9.08 19.85 6.02
N ALA A 122 9.44 19.19 7.12
CA ALA A 122 9.33 17.75 7.25
C ALA A 122 7.88 17.25 7.09
N VAL A 123 6.95 17.86 7.83
CA VAL A 123 5.51 17.53 7.73
C VAL A 123 4.99 17.82 6.33
N GLY A 124 5.37 18.95 5.73
CA GLY A 124 5.01 19.30 4.36
C GLY A 124 5.47 18.28 3.33
N THR A 125 6.71 17.79 3.41
CA THR A 125 7.23 16.75 2.51
C THR A 125 6.46 15.44 2.66
N VAL A 126 6.19 14.99 3.90
CA VAL A 126 5.41 13.77 4.14
C VAL A 126 3.97 13.92 3.66
N ALA A 127 3.36 15.08 3.87
CA ALA A 127 2.01 15.40 3.39
C ALA A 127 1.94 15.38 1.85
N PHE A 128 2.90 16.03 1.18
CA PHE A 128 3.02 16.02 -0.27
C PHE A 128 3.21 14.61 -0.83
N TRP A 129 4.06 13.81 -0.18
CA TRP A 129 4.26 12.41 -0.55
C TRP A 129 2.98 11.57 -0.38
N THR A 130 2.23 11.83 0.69
CA THR A 130 0.94 11.16 0.96
C THR A 130 -0.09 11.52 -0.11
N LEU A 131 -0.13 12.78 -0.58
CA LEU A 131 -0.97 13.20 -1.70
C LEU A 131 -0.61 12.48 -2.99
N LEU A 132 0.68 12.39 -3.33
CA LEU A 132 1.14 11.61 -4.48
C LEU A 132 0.73 10.14 -4.39
N ARG A 133 0.70 9.58 -3.16
CA ARG A 133 0.20 8.21 -2.95
C ARG A 133 -1.30 8.10 -3.11
N LEU A 134 -2.07 9.06 -2.63
CA LEU A 134 -3.52 9.12 -2.80
C LEU A 134 -3.90 9.20 -4.28
N THR A 135 -3.20 10.00 -5.09
CA THR A 135 -3.46 10.07 -6.54
C THR A 135 -3.07 8.76 -7.25
N SER A 136 -2.00 8.10 -6.79
CA SER A 136 -1.58 6.78 -7.32
C SER A 136 -2.52 5.62 -6.95
N MET A 137 -3.46 5.84 -6.03
CA MET A 137 -4.41 4.81 -5.57
C MET A 137 -5.30 4.29 -6.69
N THR A 138 -5.57 5.11 -7.72
CA THR A 138 -6.33 4.72 -8.91
C THR A 138 -5.70 3.52 -9.65
N ILE A 139 -4.36 3.45 -9.69
CA ILE A 139 -3.63 2.33 -10.31
C ILE A 139 -3.77 1.07 -9.46
N GLU A 140 -3.72 1.21 -8.14
CA GLU A 140 -3.89 0.08 -7.21
C GLU A 140 -5.31 -0.49 -7.30
N TRP A 141 -6.33 0.34 -7.47
CA TRP A 141 -7.70 -0.13 -7.72
C TRP A 141 -7.83 -0.88 -9.05
N ARG A 142 -7.19 -0.38 -10.12
CA ARG A 142 -7.11 -1.10 -11.40
C ARG A 142 -6.35 -2.42 -11.27
N ALA A 143 -5.29 -2.44 -10.47
CA ALA A 143 -4.51 -3.64 -10.19
C ALA A 143 -5.36 -4.68 -9.47
N VAL A 144 -6.11 -4.28 -8.44
CA VAL A 144 -7.06 -5.17 -7.76
C VAL A 144 -8.11 -5.67 -8.75
N ALA A 145 -8.72 -4.82 -9.56
CA ALA A 145 -9.71 -5.25 -10.56
C ALA A 145 -9.14 -6.31 -11.52
N LYS A 146 -7.95 -6.08 -12.10
CA LYS A 146 -7.26 -7.06 -12.94
C LYS A 146 -6.89 -8.34 -12.20
N GLY A 147 -6.42 -8.23 -10.96
CA GLY A 147 -6.16 -9.37 -10.10
C GLY A 147 -7.43 -10.19 -9.81
N THR A 148 -8.57 -9.54 -9.59
CA THR A 148 -9.86 -10.23 -9.39
C THR A 148 -10.35 -10.93 -10.65
N GLU A 149 -10.14 -10.34 -11.82
CA GLU A 149 -10.48 -10.95 -13.11
C GLU A 149 -9.63 -12.21 -13.35
N ALA A 150 -8.32 -12.12 -13.09
CA ALA A 150 -7.40 -13.26 -13.16
C ALA A 150 -7.73 -14.36 -12.12
N LEU A 151 -8.18 -13.97 -10.93
CA LEU A 151 -8.60 -14.92 -9.89
C LEU A 151 -9.82 -15.73 -10.32
N LYS A 152 -10.82 -15.05 -10.89
CA LYS A 152 -12.05 -15.65 -11.40
C LYS A 152 -11.79 -16.57 -12.58
N SER A 153 -10.92 -16.16 -13.51
CA SER A 153 -10.60 -16.97 -14.69
C SER A 153 -9.78 -18.22 -14.35
N SER A 154 -8.87 -18.13 -13.38
CA SER A 154 -8.03 -19.25 -12.94
C SER A 154 -8.71 -20.22 -11.96
N ARG A 155 -9.87 -19.86 -11.39
CA ARG A 155 -10.53 -20.59 -10.29
C ARG A 155 -9.51 -21.03 -9.22
N ALA A 156 -8.65 -20.10 -8.82
CA ALA A 156 -7.52 -20.39 -7.92
C ALA A 156 -7.96 -20.88 -6.53
N LEU A 157 -9.15 -20.47 -6.10
CA LEU A 157 -9.73 -20.82 -4.80
C LEU A 157 -10.82 -21.87 -4.98
N LYS A 158 -10.88 -22.83 -4.07
CA LYS A 158 -11.86 -23.94 -4.11
C LYS A 158 -13.27 -23.49 -3.72
N ARG A 159 -13.39 -22.45 -2.88
CA ARG A 159 -14.65 -21.97 -2.33
C ARG A 159 -14.91 -20.52 -2.75
N ILE A 160 -16.14 -20.24 -3.16
CA ILE A 160 -16.58 -18.88 -3.56
C ILE A 160 -16.49 -17.92 -2.37
N ALA A 161 -16.83 -18.38 -1.16
CA ALA A 161 -16.74 -17.57 0.05
C ALA A 161 -15.30 -17.10 0.36
N ASP A 162 -14.31 -17.93 0.06
CA ASP A 162 -12.90 -17.56 0.23
C ASP A 162 -12.47 -16.54 -0.82
N GLU A 163 -12.98 -16.66 -2.04
CA GLU A 163 -12.74 -15.71 -3.13
C GLU A 163 -13.26 -14.32 -2.78
N GLU A 164 -14.50 -14.22 -2.30
CA GLU A 164 -15.09 -12.95 -1.89
C GLU A 164 -14.32 -12.28 -0.75
N GLU A 165 -13.85 -13.06 0.23
CA GLU A 165 -13.08 -12.52 1.34
C GLU A 165 -11.68 -12.05 0.88
N VAL A 166 -11.03 -12.81 0.00
CA VAL A 166 -9.75 -12.41 -0.60
C VAL A 166 -9.90 -11.14 -1.42
N ILE A 167 -10.99 -11.00 -2.19
CA ILE A 167 -11.30 -9.78 -2.95
C ILE A 167 -11.54 -8.60 -1.99
N ARG A 168 -12.29 -8.80 -0.91
CA ARG A 168 -12.53 -7.77 0.12
C ARG A 168 -11.23 -7.33 0.77
N CYS A 169 -10.37 -8.28 1.14
CA CYS A 169 -9.04 -8.02 1.67
C CYS A 169 -8.14 -7.30 0.65
N ALA A 170 -8.19 -7.67 -0.63
CA ALA A 170 -7.42 -7.02 -1.68
C ALA A 170 -7.83 -5.55 -1.85
N LYS A 171 -9.13 -5.25 -1.90
CA LYS A 171 -9.66 -3.87 -1.94
C LYS A 171 -9.23 -3.08 -0.71
N ALA A 172 -9.32 -3.67 0.48
CA ALA A 172 -8.88 -3.04 1.71
C ALA A 172 -7.35 -2.78 1.72
N SER A 173 -6.56 -3.69 1.12
CA SER A 173 -5.10 -3.57 1.09
C SER A 173 -4.60 -2.35 0.33
N VAL A 174 -5.41 -1.80 -0.58
CA VAL A 174 -5.10 -0.56 -1.29
C VAL A 174 -4.86 0.58 -0.29
N TRP A 175 -5.67 0.68 0.76
CA TRP A 175 -5.54 1.69 1.81
C TRP A 175 -4.27 1.54 2.65
N ASN A 176 -3.74 0.32 2.79
CA ASN A 176 -2.47 0.09 3.46
C ASN A 176 -1.31 0.78 2.72
N THR A 177 -1.43 0.93 1.39
CA THR A 177 -0.39 1.54 0.55
C THR A 177 -0.41 3.08 0.54
N VAL A 178 -1.44 3.70 1.12
CA VAL A 178 -1.56 5.15 1.18
C VAL A 178 -0.65 5.69 2.29
N TRP A 179 -0.70 5.09 3.47
CA TRP A 179 0.09 5.52 4.62
C TRP A 179 1.54 5.03 4.52
N PRO A 180 2.55 5.91 4.69
CA PRO A 180 3.95 5.53 4.50
C PRO A 180 4.58 4.82 5.72
N PHE A 181 3.89 4.76 6.86
CA PHE A 181 4.37 4.13 8.11
C PHE A 181 3.69 2.79 8.39
#